data_AF-A0A7Y5UMS2-F1
#
_entry.id   AF-A0A7Y5UMS2-F1
#
_cell.length_a   1.000
_cell.length_b   1.000
_cell.length_c   1.000
_cell.angle_alpha   90.00
_cell.angle_beta   90.00
_cell.angle_gamma   90.00
#
_symmetry.space_group_name_H-M   'P 1'
#
loop_
_entity.id
_entity.type
_entity.pdbx_description
1 polymer ?
#
loop_
_entity_poly.entity_id
_entity_poly.type
_entity_poly.pdbx_seq_one_letter_code
_entity_poly.pdbx_strand_id
1 'polypeptide(L)'
;MTESAPAWPAAPAAVVTSGPAAPTADVAVLIGRFQPVHRAHVGLLHEALRIAPHVVVVIGSAFHARTPRNPWTWRERAEMIRQALPQADRDRVHMLPVRDLYDLPRWTAVVRREV
;
A
#
# COMPACT_ATOMS: atom_id res chain seq x y z
N MET A 1 41.87 -21.70 8.33
CA MET A 1 40.59 -21.82 7.61
C MET A 1 39.66 -20.76 8.19
N THR A 2 39.77 -19.53 7.71
CA THR A 2 38.99 -18.38 8.19
C THR A 2 37.94 -18.08 7.14
N GLU A 3 36.69 -18.42 7.44
CA GLU A 3 35.55 -18.21 6.54
C GLU A 3 35.18 -16.71 6.56
N SER A 4 35.21 -16.08 5.39
CA SER A 4 34.83 -14.67 5.21
C SER A 4 33.33 -14.61 4.90
N ALA A 5 32.57 -13.89 5.73
CA ALA A 5 31.15 -13.66 5.49
C ALA A 5 30.93 -12.80 4.22
N PRO A 6 29.86 -13.01 3.45
CA PRO A 6 29.63 -12.23 2.24
C PRO A 6 29.33 -10.76 2.59
N ALA A 7 30.05 -9.85 1.95
CA ALA A 7 29.77 -8.43 1.98
C ALA A 7 28.44 -8.16 1.25
N TRP A 8 27.42 -7.79 2.01
CA TRP A 8 26.22 -7.19 1.44
C TRP A 8 26.60 -5.83 0.82
N PRO A 9 26.22 -5.51 -0.43
CA PRO A 9 26.50 -4.19 -0.98
C PRO A 9 25.77 -3.13 -0.16
N ALA A 10 26.47 -2.06 0.23
CA ALA A 10 25.89 -0.92 0.91
C ALA A 10 24.62 -0.45 0.16
N ALA A 11 23.54 -0.21 0.91
CA ALA A 11 22.33 0.37 0.35
C ALA A 11 22.69 1.67 -0.38
N PRO A 12 22.17 1.93 -1.60
CA PRO A 12 22.46 3.18 -2.29
C PRO A 12 22.01 4.36 -1.42
N ALA A 13 22.88 5.38 -1.35
CA ALA A 13 22.62 6.63 -0.66
C ALA A 13 21.25 7.19 -1.09
N ALA A 14 20.44 7.58 -0.11
CA ALA A 14 19.14 8.18 -0.34
C ALA A 14 19.28 9.36 -1.31
N VAL A 15 18.66 9.25 -2.48
CA VAL A 15 18.47 10.38 -3.37
C VAL A 15 17.57 11.38 -2.65
N VAL A 16 18.15 12.50 -2.27
CA VAL A 16 17.40 13.73 -1.95
C VAL A 16 16.67 14.13 -3.23
N THR A 17 15.34 14.06 -3.21
CA THR A 17 14.52 14.77 -4.20
C THR A 17 13.89 15.99 -3.53
N SER A 18 13.92 17.07 -4.30
CA SER A 18 13.47 18.43 -4.01
C SER A 18 12.02 18.51 -3.53
N GLY A 19 11.64 19.68 -2.99
CA GLY A 19 10.29 20.01 -2.50
C GLY A 19 9.16 19.65 -3.47
N PRO A 20 7.90 19.64 -3.00
CA PRO A 20 6.80 18.94 -3.65
C PRO A 20 6.67 19.36 -5.12
N ALA A 21 7.02 18.43 -6.02
CA ALA A 21 6.65 18.51 -7.42
C ALA A 21 5.11 18.63 -7.50
N ALA A 22 4.61 19.43 -8.44
CA ALA A 22 3.18 19.52 -8.70
C ALA A 22 2.59 18.11 -8.85
N PRO A 23 1.39 17.84 -8.30
CA PRO A 23 0.77 16.52 -8.39
C PRO A 23 0.69 16.11 -9.86
N THR A 24 1.30 14.97 -10.18
CA THR A 24 1.38 14.48 -11.56
C THR A 24 0.16 13.64 -11.95
N ALA A 25 -0.64 13.23 -10.95
CA ALA A 25 -1.89 12.50 -11.11
C ALA A 25 -2.92 12.99 -10.08
N ASP A 26 -4.20 12.92 -10.42
CA ASP A 26 -5.31 13.24 -9.50
C ASP A 26 -5.49 12.18 -8.41
N VAL A 27 -5.14 10.92 -8.72
CA VAL A 27 -5.28 9.79 -7.80
C VAL A 27 -4.03 8.90 -7.89
N ALA A 28 -3.46 8.55 -6.75
CA ALA A 28 -2.48 7.48 -6.65
C ALA A 28 -3.14 6.19 -6.13
N VAL A 29 -2.72 5.02 -6.63
CA VAL A 29 -3.29 3.73 -6.24
C VAL A 29 -2.23 2.88 -5.57
N LEU A 30 -2.53 2.41 -4.35
CA LEU A 30 -1.68 1.48 -3.60
C LEU A 30 -2.40 0.14 -3.43
N ILE A 31 -1.86 -0.93 -4.01
CA ILE A 31 -2.49 -2.26 -3.99
C ILE A 31 -1.71 -3.20 -3.09
N GLY A 32 -2.39 -3.87 -2.15
CA GLY A 32 -1.74 -4.81 -1.26
C GLY A 32 -2.69 -5.67 -0.42
N ARG A 33 -2.15 -6.72 0.18
CA ARG A 33 -2.87 -7.55 1.17
C ARG A 33 -2.80 -6.96 2.57
N PHE A 34 -1.74 -6.25 2.94
CA PHE A 34 -1.62 -5.59 4.25
C PHE A 34 -1.86 -6.55 5.45
N GLN A 35 -1.19 -7.70 5.47
CA GLN A 35 -1.35 -8.73 6.51
C GLN A 35 -0.06 -8.91 7.35
N PRO A 36 0.23 -8.06 8.36
CA PRO A 36 -0.50 -6.86 8.76
C PRO A 36 -0.01 -5.61 8.01
N VAL A 37 -0.56 -4.45 8.38
CA VAL A 37 0.05 -3.15 8.03
C VAL A 37 1.37 -3.01 8.78
N HIS A 38 2.41 -2.53 8.10
CA HIS A 38 3.74 -2.34 8.67
C HIS A 38 4.39 -1.06 8.11
N ARG A 39 5.53 -0.65 8.67
CA ARG A 39 6.17 0.64 8.38
C ARG A 39 6.42 0.89 6.89
N ALA A 40 6.83 -0.12 6.13
CA ALA A 40 7.03 0.06 4.69
C ALA A 40 5.73 0.40 3.92
N HIS A 41 4.58 -0.16 4.33
CA HIS A 41 3.28 0.19 3.73
C HIS A 41 2.93 1.66 4.03
N VAL A 42 3.19 2.12 5.25
CA VAL A 42 2.94 3.52 5.66
C VAL A 42 3.85 4.48 4.89
N GLY A 43 5.12 4.11 4.69
CA GLY A 43 6.04 4.89 3.85
C GLY A 43 5.55 5.05 2.41
N LEU A 44 5.05 3.98 1.79
CA LEU A 44 4.46 4.04 0.45
C LEU A 44 3.19 4.91 0.41
N LEU A 45 2.38 4.87 1.47
CA LEU A 45 1.18 5.67 1.58
C LEU A 45 1.49 7.17 1.68
N HIS A 46 2.53 7.55 2.43
CA HIS A 46 3.00 8.94 2.47
C HIS A 46 3.54 9.41 1.12
N GLU A 47 4.28 8.57 0.42
CA GLU A 47 4.77 8.92 -0.93
C GLU A 47 3.60 9.09 -1.91
N ALA A 48 2.59 8.22 -1.85
CA ALA A 48 1.37 8.36 -2.64
C ALA A 48 0.63 9.68 -2.35
N LEU A 49 0.50 10.05 -1.07
CA LEU A 49 -0.09 11.32 -0.63
C LEU A 49 0.74 12.55 -1.01
N ARG A 50 2.04 12.37 -1.32
CA ARG A 50 2.91 13.45 -1.79
C ARG A 50 2.70 13.74 -3.28
N ILE A 51 2.43 12.71 -4.08
CA ILE A 51 2.36 12.82 -5.55
C ILE A 51 0.94 13.00 -6.10
N ALA A 52 -0.10 12.74 -5.29
CA ALA A 52 -1.50 12.88 -5.68
C ALA A 52 -2.37 13.47 -4.56
N PRO A 53 -3.42 14.25 -4.88
CA PRO A 53 -4.33 14.80 -3.88
C PRO A 53 -5.14 13.71 -3.17
N HIS A 54 -5.51 12.63 -3.88
CA HIS A 54 -6.22 11.47 -3.31
C HIS A 54 -5.43 10.17 -3.49
N VAL A 55 -5.59 9.24 -2.55
CA VAL A 55 -5.02 7.90 -2.62
C VAL A 55 -6.11 6.85 -2.47
N VAL A 56 -6.17 5.90 -3.40
CA VAL A 56 -7.00 4.69 -3.26
C VAL A 56 -6.11 3.54 -2.80
N VAL A 57 -6.42 2.99 -1.63
CA VAL A 57 -5.78 1.80 -1.09
C VAL A 57 -6.64 0.59 -1.41
N VAL A 58 -6.18 -0.22 -2.37
CA VAL A 58 -6.84 -1.45 -2.76
C VAL A 58 -6.43 -2.58 -1.80
N ILE A 59 -7.37 -2.98 -0.96
CA ILE A 59 -7.20 -4.05 0.04
C ILE A 59 -7.58 -5.38 -0.62
N GLY A 60 -6.57 -6.07 -1.16
CA GLY A 60 -6.72 -7.38 -1.82
C GLY A 60 -7.04 -8.52 -0.85
N SER A 61 -7.40 -9.69 -1.37
CA SER A 61 -7.91 -10.83 -0.59
C SER A 61 -8.98 -10.42 0.42
N ALA A 62 -9.85 -9.49 0.04
CA ALA A 62 -10.97 -9.09 0.88
C ALA A 62 -12.04 -10.18 0.90
N PHE A 63 -12.88 -10.16 1.95
CA PHE A 63 -14.02 -11.07 2.13
C PHE A 63 -13.69 -12.57 2.29
N HIS A 64 -12.41 -12.93 2.50
CA HIS A 64 -12.04 -14.26 2.95
C HIS A 64 -12.31 -14.47 4.44
N ALA A 65 -12.60 -15.70 4.82
CA ALA A 65 -12.48 -16.15 6.21
C ALA A 65 -11.03 -16.00 6.68
N ARG A 66 -10.84 -15.84 8.00
CA ARG A 66 -9.50 -15.71 8.57
C ARG A 66 -8.72 -17.02 8.43
N THR A 67 -7.43 -16.91 8.13
CA THR A 67 -6.48 -18.02 8.07
C THR A 67 -5.12 -17.57 8.62
N PRO A 68 -4.17 -18.48 8.94
CA PRO A 68 -2.81 -18.05 9.32
C PRO A 68 -2.13 -17.16 8.28
N ARG A 69 -2.49 -17.31 6.99
CA ARG A 69 -1.99 -16.47 5.89
C ARG A 69 -2.78 -15.15 5.73
N ASN A 70 -4.03 -15.11 6.18
CA ASN A 70 -4.92 -13.95 6.18
C ASN A 70 -5.56 -13.77 7.56
N PRO A 71 -4.79 -13.44 8.61
CA PRO A 71 -5.32 -13.46 9.96
C PRO A 71 -6.24 -12.27 10.26
N TRP A 72 -6.17 -11.19 9.48
CA TRP A 72 -7.04 -10.01 9.62
C TRP A 72 -8.06 -9.91 8.48
N THR A 73 -9.28 -9.50 8.84
CA THR A 73 -10.32 -9.12 7.88
C THR A 73 -9.91 -7.86 7.12
N TRP A 74 -10.57 -7.56 5.99
CA TRP A 74 -10.29 -6.32 5.25
C TRP A 74 -10.63 -5.07 6.07
N ARG A 75 -11.64 -5.14 6.96
CA ARG A 75 -12.05 -4.02 7.84
C ARG A 75 -10.99 -3.71 8.88
N GLU A 76 -10.44 -4.75 9.52
CA GLU A 76 -9.35 -4.57 10.49
C GLU A 76 -8.11 -4.00 9.82
N ARG A 77 -7.77 -4.47 8.61
CA ARG A 77 -6.65 -3.91 7.84
C ARG A 77 -6.90 -2.45 7.46
N ALA A 78 -8.10 -2.11 6.98
CA ALA A 78 -8.48 -0.73 6.69
C ALA A 78 -8.33 0.16 7.94
N GLU A 79 -8.74 -0.34 9.10
CA GLU A 79 -8.61 0.36 10.37
C GLU A 79 -7.15 0.54 10.80
N MET A 80 -6.32 -0.49 10.66
CA MET A 80 -4.87 -0.38 10.88
C MET A 80 -4.24 0.70 10.00
N ILE A 81 -4.67 0.82 8.73
CA ILE A 81 -4.16 1.87 7.83
C ILE A 81 -4.63 3.26 8.29
N ARG A 82 -5.91 3.41 8.66
CA ARG A 82 -6.42 4.70 9.17
C ARG A 82 -5.70 5.14 10.45
N GLN A 83 -5.47 4.22 11.37
CA GLN A 83 -4.79 4.51 12.63
C GLN A 83 -3.30 4.83 12.43
N ALA A 84 -2.70 4.34 11.34
CA ALA A 84 -1.32 4.67 10.97
C ALA A 84 -1.16 6.08 10.35
N LEU A 85 -2.26 6.79 10.07
CA LEU A 85 -2.24 8.12 9.46
C LEU A 85 -2.74 9.22 10.40
N PRO A 86 -2.20 10.45 10.29
CA PRO A 86 -2.77 11.63 10.93
C PRO A 86 -4.14 11.98 10.32
N GLN A 87 -4.99 12.66 11.08
CA GLN A 87 -6.37 12.96 10.66
C GLN A 87 -6.45 13.66 9.30
N ALA A 88 -5.55 14.61 9.02
CA ALA A 88 -5.51 15.36 7.76
C ALA A 88 -5.28 14.47 6.52
N ASP A 89 -4.56 13.35 6.69
CA ASP A 89 -4.32 12.42 5.59
C ASP A 89 -5.47 11.42 5.42
N ARG A 90 -6.21 11.10 6.49
CA ARG A 90 -7.30 10.12 6.44
C ARG A 90 -8.40 10.51 5.46
N ASP A 91 -8.71 11.80 5.36
CA ASP A 91 -9.76 12.33 4.48
C ASP A 91 -9.37 12.22 2.99
N ARG A 92 -8.09 12.02 2.71
CA ARG A 92 -7.53 11.87 1.36
C ARG A 92 -7.34 10.41 0.95
N VAL A 93 -7.59 9.46 1.85
CA VAL A 93 -7.34 8.03 1.63
C VAL A 93 -8.64 7.24 1.59
N HIS A 94 -8.91 6.62 0.44
CA HIS A 94 -10.09 5.80 0.20
C HIS A 94 -9.73 4.32 0.24
N MET A 95 -10.48 3.52 1.00
CA MET A 95 -10.24 2.08 1.15
C MET A 95 -11.13 1.30 0.18
N LEU A 96 -10.54 0.56 -0.75
CA LEU A 96 -11.25 -0.25 -1.73
C LEU A 96 -11.00 -1.75 -1.48
N PRO A 97 -11.93 -2.48 -0.84
CA PRO A 97 -11.78 -3.92 -0.63
C PRO A 97 -12.09 -4.69 -1.92
N VAL A 98 -11.14 -5.53 -2.39
CA VAL A 98 -11.29 -6.30 -3.62
C VAL A 98 -11.14 -7.81 -3.35
N ARG A 99 -12.06 -8.59 -3.89
CA ARG A 99 -12.02 -10.07 -3.85
C ARG A 99 -10.94 -10.59 -4.78
N ASP A 100 -10.38 -11.75 -4.44
CA ASP A 100 -9.50 -12.46 -5.36
C ASP A 100 -10.35 -13.00 -6.52
N LEU A 101 -10.06 -12.49 -7.72
CA LEU A 101 -10.56 -13.04 -8.97
C LEU A 101 -9.35 -13.72 -9.62
N TYR A 102 -9.36 -15.05 -9.72
CA TYR A 102 -8.29 -15.85 -10.32
C TYR A 102 -8.21 -15.70 -11.86
N ASP A 103 -8.62 -14.53 -12.35
CA ASP A 103 -8.68 -14.07 -13.73
C ASP A 103 -8.18 -12.61 -13.70
N LEU A 104 -6.95 -12.41 -14.16
CA LEU A 104 -6.28 -11.12 -14.11
C LEU A 104 -7.02 -10.05 -14.93
N PRO A 105 -7.42 -10.28 -16.19
CA PRO A 105 -8.24 -9.32 -16.93
C PRO A 105 -9.49 -8.87 -16.18
N ARG A 106 -10.23 -9.82 -15.60
CA ARG A 106 -11.46 -9.51 -14.85
C ARG A 106 -11.14 -8.76 -13.55
N TRP A 107 -10.08 -9.14 -12.85
CA TRP A 107 -9.61 -8.42 -11.66
C TRP A 107 -9.22 -6.98 -11.98
N THR A 108 -8.44 -6.76 -13.04
CA THR A 108 -8.03 -5.44 -13.50
C THR A 108 -9.23 -4.58 -13.91
N ALA A 109 -10.22 -5.17 -14.60
CA ALA A 109 -11.44 -4.47 -14.96
C ALA A 109 -12.26 -4.03 -13.72
N VAL A 110 -12.28 -4.85 -12.66
CA VAL A 110 -12.91 -4.47 -11.39
C VAL A 110 -12.15 -3.30 -10.77
N VAL A 111 -10.83 -3.40 -10.60
CA VAL A 111 -10.05 -2.30 -9.99
C VAL A 111 -10.21 -1.00 -10.78
N ARG A 112 -10.15 -1.05 -12.11
CA ARG A 112 -10.29 0.15 -12.96
C ARG A 112 -11.68 0.80 -12.92
N ARG A 113 -12.73 0.05 -12.59
CA ARG A 113 -14.09 0.61 -12.49
C ARG A 113 -14.31 1.35 -11.16
N GLU A 114 -13.59 0.93 -10.12
CA GLU A 114 -13.81 1.35 -8.74
C GLU A 114 -12.81 2.43 -8.27
N VAL A 115 -11.82 2.75 -9.10
CA VAL A 115 -10.85 3.85 -8.95
C VAL A 115 -11.28 4.98 -9.88
#